data_AF-A0A9E2CLL4-F1
#
_entry.id   AF-A0A9E2CLL4-F1
#
_cell.length_a   1.000
_cell.length_b   1.000
_cell.length_c   1.000
_cell.angle_alpha   90.00
_cell.angle_beta   90.00
_cell.angle_gamma   90.00
#
_symmetry.space_group_name_H-M   'P 1'
#
loop_
_entity.id
_entity.type
_entity.pdbx_description
1 polymer ?
#
loop_
_entity_poly.entity_id
_entity_poly.type
_entity_poly.pdbx_seq_one_letter_code
_entity_poly.pdbx_strand_id
1 'polypeptide(L)'
;MKRFLVIMPLVLGILAAGLWAWLARPPPLHEASAAFGARKPGIELGAGFVSYVDAASVRAVYADTQVINDIRRTATPAHPPRALLTLALRPFTHLDVPGWLTLDFFNDRLMEVTFYPQDAKAYAPALSRAEPGLRRQGANRQVGVSGHRRVAANIAQQASPLGPRMGARPFVLWQDLRLRAELDDWDARFGHLPQPADPR
;
A
#
# COMPACT_ATOMS: atom_id res chain seq x y z
N MET A 1 13.52 62.18 -25.26
CA MET A 1 14.16 61.38 -24.19
C MET A 1 13.19 61.00 -23.05
N LYS A 2 11.95 60.57 -23.33
CA LYS A 2 10.95 60.20 -22.28
C LYS A 2 10.54 58.72 -22.28
N ARG A 3 10.85 57.95 -23.33
CA ARG A 3 10.50 56.52 -23.44
C ARG A 3 11.41 55.60 -22.63
N PHE A 4 12.65 56.00 -22.35
CA PHE A 4 13.60 55.21 -21.55
C PHE A 4 13.28 55.18 -20.05
N LEU A 5 12.57 56.18 -19.53
CA LEU A 5 12.32 56.31 -18.08
C LEU A 5 11.22 55.37 -17.56
N VAL A 6 10.37 54.83 -18.44
CA VAL A 6 9.26 53.93 -18.08
C VAL A 6 9.62 52.45 -18.34
N ILE A 7 10.52 52.18 -19.29
CA ILE A 7 10.91 50.80 -19.66
C ILE A 7 11.78 50.17 -18.55
N MET A 8 12.67 50.95 -17.93
CA MET A 8 13.60 50.46 -16.92
C MET A 8 12.93 49.89 -15.65
N PRO A 9 11.94 50.56 -15.01
CA PRO A 9 11.24 49.98 -13.86
C PRO A 9 10.39 48.76 -14.24
N LEU A 10 9.86 48.71 -15.48
CA LEU A 10 9.11 47.55 -15.97
C LEU A 10 10.01 46.32 -16.16
N VAL A 11 11.20 46.51 -16.73
CA VAL A 11 12.21 45.46 -16.89
C VAL A 11 12.72 44.97 -15.53
N LEU A 12 12.98 45.89 -14.57
CA LEU A 12 13.35 45.51 -13.20
C LEU A 12 12.24 44.73 -12.49
N GLY A 13 10.97 45.11 -12.67
CA GLY A 13 9.82 44.38 -12.11
C GLY A 13 9.70 42.96 -12.67
N ILE A 14 9.89 42.78 -13.97
CA ILE A 14 9.87 41.46 -14.64
C ILE A 14 11.05 40.60 -14.17
N LEU A 15 12.25 41.18 -14.04
CA LEU A 15 13.43 40.47 -13.54
C LEU A 15 13.29 40.06 -12.06
N ALA A 16 12.74 40.95 -11.22
CA ALA A 16 12.49 40.66 -9.81
C ALA A 16 11.41 39.56 -9.64
N ALA A 17 10.34 39.61 -10.43
CA ALA A 17 9.30 38.58 -10.46
C ALA A 17 9.83 37.24 -10.99
N GLY A 18 10.68 37.25 -12.02
CA GLY A 18 11.34 36.06 -12.55
C GLY A 18 12.31 35.44 -11.55
N LEU A 19 13.08 36.25 -10.84
CA LEU A 19 13.99 35.81 -9.78
C LEU A 19 13.21 35.23 -8.59
N TRP A 20 12.13 35.89 -8.18
CA TRP A 20 11.22 35.38 -7.13
C TRP A 20 10.57 34.06 -7.54
N ALA A 21 10.07 33.96 -8.77
CA ALA A 21 9.48 32.73 -9.29
C ALA A 21 10.50 31.59 -9.44
N TRP A 22 11.79 31.91 -9.61
CA TRP A 22 12.88 30.93 -9.64
C TRP A 22 13.30 30.49 -8.24
N LEU A 23 13.42 31.43 -7.29
CA LEU A 23 13.74 31.15 -5.88
C LEU A 23 12.60 30.43 -5.14
N ALA A 24 11.34 30.70 -5.53
CA ALA A 24 10.17 30.07 -4.94
C ALA A 24 9.83 28.70 -5.58
N ARG A 25 10.65 28.19 -6.51
CA ARG A 25 10.40 26.85 -7.07
C ARG A 25 10.57 25.82 -5.96
N PRO A 26 9.57 24.94 -5.73
CA PRO A 26 9.78 23.82 -4.85
C PRO A 26 10.96 23.00 -5.40
N PRO A 27 11.81 22.45 -4.52
CA PRO A 27 12.90 21.61 -4.96
C PRO A 27 12.34 20.44 -5.80
N PRO A 28 13.04 20.04 -6.88
CA PRO A 28 12.54 18.98 -7.74
C PRO A 28 12.37 17.70 -6.94
N LEU A 29 11.30 16.95 -7.23
CA LEU A 29 11.10 15.64 -6.63
C LEU A 29 12.15 14.66 -7.15
N HIS A 30 12.48 13.64 -6.36
CA HIS A 30 13.32 12.54 -6.82
C HIS A 30 12.78 11.96 -8.14
N GLU A 31 13.64 11.68 -9.11
CA GLU A 31 13.27 11.21 -10.46
C GLU A 31 12.35 9.98 -10.46
N ALA A 32 12.58 9.06 -9.52
CA ALA A 32 11.78 7.85 -9.37
C ALA A 32 10.39 8.07 -8.75
N SER A 33 10.06 9.29 -8.28
CA SER A 33 8.79 9.58 -7.61
C SER A 33 7.58 9.28 -8.48
N ALA A 34 7.67 9.56 -9.78
CA ALA A 34 6.61 9.25 -10.73
C ALA A 34 6.35 7.74 -10.85
N ALA A 35 7.41 6.92 -10.84
CA ALA A 35 7.28 5.47 -10.94
C ALA A 35 6.60 4.86 -9.70
N PHE A 36 6.96 5.31 -8.50
CA PHE A 36 6.37 4.80 -7.25
C PHE A 36 4.96 5.35 -6.96
N GLY A 37 4.46 6.30 -7.75
CA GLY A 37 3.08 6.78 -7.72
C GLY A 37 2.23 6.29 -8.90
N ALA A 38 2.83 5.62 -9.89
CA ALA A 38 2.14 5.24 -11.11
C ALA A 38 1.01 4.24 -10.83
N ARG A 39 -0.17 4.49 -11.39
CA ARG A 39 -1.30 3.54 -11.33
C ARG A 39 -1.30 2.67 -12.58
N LYS A 40 -1.60 1.39 -12.40
CA LYS A 40 -1.79 0.40 -13.47
C LYS A 40 -3.21 -0.14 -13.38
N PRO A 41 -3.74 -0.79 -14.43
CA PRO A 41 -4.99 -1.54 -14.30
C PRO A 41 -4.90 -2.55 -13.15
N GLY A 42 -5.88 -2.47 -12.24
CA GLY A 42 -6.00 -3.33 -11.08
C GLY A 42 -6.37 -4.76 -11.45
N ILE A 43 -6.06 -5.69 -10.55
CA ILE A 43 -6.52 -7.09 -10.61
C ILE A 43 -7.42 -7.36 -9.40
N GLU A 44 -8.33 -8.32 -9.54
CA GLU A 44 -9.09 -8.80 -8.39
C GLU A 44 -8.14 -9.42 -7.36
N LEU A 45 -8.19 -8.93 -6.12
CA LEU A 45 -7.44 -9.47 -5.01
C LEU A 45 -8.24 -10.57 -4.33
N GLY A 46 -9.39 -10.23 -3.76
CA GLY A 46 -10.25 -11.15 -3.01
C GLY A 46 -11.21 -10.35 -2.15
N ALA A 47 -12.26 -11.02 -1.64
CA ALA A 47 -13.30 -10.38 -0.83
C ALA A 47 -13.96 -9.14 -1.49
N GLY A 48 -14.03 -9.12 -2.83
CA GLY A 48 -14.63 -8.02 -3.60
C GLY A 48 -13.71 -6.81 -3.84
N PHE A 49 -12.42 -6.89 -3.48
CA PHE A 49 -11.48 -5.78 -3.66
C PHE A 49 -10.59 -5.95 -4.90
N VAL A 50 -10.25 -4.82 -5.51
CA VAL A 50 -9.38 -4.72 -6.69
C VAL A 50 -8.15 -3.90 -6.33
N SER A 51 -6.96 -4.34 -6.77
CA SER A 51 -5.73 -3.60 -6.52
C SER A 51 -5.72 -2.21 -7.17
N TYR A 52 -4.83 -1.32 -6.74
CA TYR A 52 -4.72 0.08 -7.20
C TYR A 52 -5.92 1.00 -6.91
N VAL A 53 -6.99 0.52 -6.27
CA VAL A 53 -8.02 1.39 -5.68
C VAL A 53 -7.38 2.25 -4.57
N ASP A 54 -7.77 3.52 -4.49
CA ASP A 54 -7.29 4.45 -3.46
C ASP A 54 -8.06 4.33 -2.14
N ALA A 55 -7.45 4.85 -1.07
CA ALA A 55 -8.03 4.74 0.26
C ALA A 55 -9.30 5.58 0.43
N ALA A 56 -9.45 6.68 -0.32
CA ALA A 56 -10.64 7.53 -0.25
C ALA A 56 -11.85 6.82 -0.88
N SER A 57 -11.67 6.16 -2.00
CA SER A 57 -12.69 5.32 -2.65
C SER A 57 -13.19 4.21 -1.73
N VAL A 58 -12.29 3.55 -0.98
CA VAL A 58 -12.68 2.55 0.02
C VAL A 58 -13.49 3.19 1.15
N ARG A 59 -13.04 4.32 1.70
CA ARG A 59 -13.73 5.02 2.80
C ARG A 59 -15.12 5.53 2.41
N ALA A 60 -15.32 5.88 1.15
CA ALA A 60 -16.62 6.29 0.64
C ALA A 60 -17.66 5.16 0.72
N VAL A 61 -17.23 3.91 0.57
CA VAL A 61 -18.10 2.72 0.67
C VAL A 61 -18.16 2.19 2.10
N TYR A 62 -17.06 2.26 2.83
CA TYR A 62 -16.91 1.76 4.19
C TYR A 62 -16.59 2.92 5.16
N ALA A 63 -17.62 3.67 5.55
CA ALA A 63 -17.46 4.88 6.36
C ALA A 63 -16.78 4.62 7.72
N ASP A 64 -17.04 3.46 8.34
CA ASP A 64 -16.53 3.10 9.66
C ASP A 64 -15.12 2.44 9.63
N THR A 65 -14.33 2.66 8.57
CA THR A 65 -12.95 2.17 8.53
C THR A 65 -12.10 2.75 9.66
N GLN A 66 -11.27 1.90 10.28
CA GLN A 66 -10.32 2.30 11.31
C GLN A 66 -8.91 2.32 10.74
N VAL A 67 -8.12 3.35 11.05
CA VAL A 67 -6.70 3.38 10.70
C VAL A 67 -5.91 2.57 11.73
N ILE A 68 -5.25 1.50 11.28
CA ILE A 68 -4.40 0.65 12.13
C ILE A 68 -2.93 1.11 12.08
N ASN A 69 -2.49 1.56 10.91
CA ASN A 69 -1.13 2.01 10.68
C ASN A 69 -1.14 3.11 9.62
N ASP A 70 -0.35 4.16 9.81
CA ASP A 70 -0.17 5.24 8.84
C ASP A 70 1.26 5.77 8.92
N ILE A 71 2.11 5.29 8.02
CA ILE A 71 3.52 5.67 7.92
C ILE A 71 3.70 6.44 6.62
N ARG A 72 4.03 7.73 6.72
CA ARG A 72 4.21 8.59 5.54
C ARG A 72 5.61 9.21 5.51
N ARG A 73 6.27 9.07 4.36
CA ARG A 73 7.49 9.80 3.98
C ARG A 73 7.17 10.54 2.69
N THR A 74 7.14 11.87 2.79
CA THR A 74 6.95 12.73 1.62
C THR A 74 8.14 12.62 0.67
N ALA A 75 7.88 12.84 -0.62
CA ALA A 75 8.96 12.90 -1.60
C ALA A 75 9.94 14.05 -1.27
N THR A 76 11.22 13.80 -1.46
CA THR A 76 12.30 14.78 -1.37
C THR A 76 13.15 14.66 -2.65
N PRO A 77 14.12 15.57 -2.90
CA PRO A 77 15.07 15.38 -4.00
C PRO A 77 15.87 14.07 -3.89
N ALA A 78 16.12 13.58 -2.66
CA ALA A 78 16.94 12.40 -2.40
C ALA A 78 16.13 11.10 -2.31
N HIS A 79 14.83 11.16 -2.05
CA HIS A 79 14.00 9.97 -1.82
C HIS A 79 12.61 10.12 -2.47
N PRO A 80 12.12 9.10 -3.20
CA PRO A 80 10.73 9.06 -3.66
C PRO A 80 9.74 8.89 -2.49
N PRO A 81 8.44 9.17 -2.69
CA PRO A 81 7.46 9.06 -1.62
C PRO A 81 7.27 7.60 -1.17
N ARG A 82 6.98 7.43 0.12
CA ARG A 82 6.57 6.16 0.71
C ARG A 82 5.50 6.37 1.75
N ALA A 83 4.28 6.01 1.41
CA ALA A 83 3.15 5.96 2.31
C ALA A 83 2.67 4.52 2.44
N LEU A 84 2.61 4.01 3.67
CA LEU A 84 1.96 2.75 4.01
C LEU A 84 0.79 3.06 4.93
N LEU A 85 -0.42 2.78 4.45
CA LEU A 85 -1.66 2.95 5.20
C LEU A 85 -2.32 1.59 5.35
N THR A 86 -2.71 1.23 6.56
CA THR A 86 -3.53 0.05 6.83
C THR A 86 -4.88 0.49 7.36
N LEU A 87 -5.94 0.14 6.65
CA LEU A 87 -7.32 0.32 7.11
C LEU A 87 -7.87 -1.02 7.61
N ALA A 88 -8.61 -1.01 8.70
CA ALA A 88 -9.40 -2.14 9.16
C ALA A 88 -10.90 -1.88 8.96
N LEU A 89 -11.60 -2.89 8.43
CA LEU A 89 -13.04 -2.92 8.25
C LEU A 89 -13.62 -3.91 9.27
N ARG A 90 -14.43 -3.40 10.19
CA ARG A 90 -14.98 -4.15 11.32
C ARG A 90 -16.44 -3.73 11.57
N PRO A 91 -17.40 -4.66 11.61
CA PRO A 91 -17.29 -6.08 11.23
C PRO A 91 -17.15 -6.27 9.70
N PHE A 92 -16.73 -7.45 9.26
CA PHE A 92 -16.76 -7.85 7.86
C PHE A 92 -17.14 -9.33 7.72
N THR A 93 -17.91 -9.68 6.69
CA THR A 93 -18.31 -11.07 6.43
C THR A 93 -17.78 -11.49 5.07
N HIS A 94 -17.12 -12.64 5.01
CA HIS A 94 -16.59 -13.18 3.76
C HIS A 94 -16.88 -14.68 3.68
N LEU A 95 -17.43 -15.13 2.55
CA LEU A 95 -17.90 -16.51 2.35
C LEU A 95 -18.81 -16.99 3.50
N ASP A 96 -19.75 -16.13 3.90
CA ASP A 96 -20.72 -16.35 4.99
C ASP A 96 -20.12 -16.56 6.38
N VAL A 97 -18.83 -16.29 6.57
CA VAL A 97 -18.16 -16.35 7.87
C VAL A 97 -17.86 -14.94 8.38
N PRO A 98 -18.33 -14.58 9.59
CA PRO A 98 -17.98 -13.32 10.22
C PRO A 98 -16.49 -13.22 10.52
N GLY A 99 -15.98 -11.99 10.50
CA GLY A 99 -14.57 -11.70 10.67
C GLY A 99 -14.32 -10.21 10.67
N TRP A 100 -13.10 -9.88 10.28
CA TRP A 100 -12.71 -8.52 9.95
C TRP A 100 -11.63 -8.56 8.89
N LEU A 101 -11.43 -7.43 8.25
CA LEU A 101 -10.58 -7.31 7.08
C LEU A 101 -9.61 -6.14 7.26
N THR A 102 -8.36 -6.30 6.81
CA THR A 102 -7.44 -5.19 6.59
C THR A 102 -7.14 -4.98 5.12
N LEU A 103 -6.89 -3.72 4.82
CA LEU A 103 -6.52 -3.22 3.50
C LEU A 103 -5.21 -2.46 3.66
N ASP A 104 -4.15 -2.97 3.05
CA ASP A 104 -2.84 -2.33 3.05
C ASP A 104 -2.61 -1.62 1.72
N PHE A 105 -2.31 -0.33 1.82
CA PHE A 105 -2.07 0.56 0.70
C PHE A 105 -0.60 0.95 0.66
N PHE A 106 -0.03 0.94 -0.54
CA PHE A 106 1.29 1.50 -0.81
C PHE A 106 1.18 2.69 -1.76
N ASN A 107 1.56 3.87 -1.29
CA ASN A 107 1.41 5.14 -2.00
C ASN A 107 -0.04 5.32 -2.51
N ASP A 108 -1.02 5.11 -1.62
CA ASP A 108 -2.46 5.26 -1.91
C ASP A 108 -3.00 4.31 -3.01
N ARG A 109 -2.38 3.14 -3.14
CA ARG A 109 -2.79 2.06 -4.06
C ARG A 109 -2.98 0.79 -3.24
N LEU A 110 -4.19 0.22 -3.27
CA LEU A 110 -4.49 -1.02 -2.56
C LEU A 110 -3.59 -2.14 -3.08
N MET A 111 -2.75 -2.68 -2.19
CA MET A 111 -1.75 -3.69 -2.49
C MET A 111 -2.14 -5.05 -1.94
N GLU A 112 -2.71 -5.09 -0.74
CA GLU A 112 -2.99 -6.32 -0.02
C GLU A 112 -4.30 -6.22 0.76
N VAL A 113 -5.02 -7.34 0.78
CA VAL A 113 -6.26 -7.55 1.50
C VAL A 113 -6.06 -8.74 2.41
N THR A 114 -6.26 -8.60 3.71
CA THR A 114 -6.18 -9.73 4.64
C THR A 114 -7.49 -9.88 5.40
N PHE A 115 -8.09 -11.07 5.31
CA PHE A 115 -9.30 -11.42 6.06
C PHE A 115 -8.95 -12.35 7.22
N TYR A 116 -9.50 -12.04 8.39
CA TYR A 116 -9.35 -12.77 9.62
C TYR A 116 -10.72 -13.32 10.06
N PRO A 117 -11.04 -14.59 9.73
CA PRO A 117 -12.31 -15.18 10.14
C PRO A 117 -12.35 -15.37 11.66
N GLN A 118 -13.54 -15.23 12.23
CA GLN A 118 -13.78 -15.60 13.64
C GLN A 118 -13.72 -17.11 13.84
N ASP A 119 -14.17 -17.90 12.84
CA ASP A 119 -14.13 -19.36 12.88
C ASP A 119 -13.38 -19.92 11.66
N ALA A 120 -12.16 -20.40 11.91
CA ALA A 120 -11.33 -21.03 10.88
C ALA A 120 -11.89 -22.37 10.37
N LYS A 121 -12.58 -23.14 11.22
CA LYS A 121 -13.15 -24.44 10.85
C LYS A 121 -14.33 -24.27 9.92
N ALA A 122 -15.21 -23.31 10.18
CA ALA A 122 -16.30 -22.95 9.29
C ALA A 122 -15.79 -22.38 7.97
N TYR A 123 -14.72 -21.57 8.02
CA TYR A 123 -14.17 -20.90 6.84
C TYR A 123 -13.36 -21.80 5.91
N ALA A 124 -12.66 -22.81 6.44
CA ALA A 124 -11.78 -23.70 5.68
C ALA A 124 -12.42 -24.34 4.43
N PRO A 125 -13.60 -25.01 4.51
CA PRO A 125 -14.21 -25.61 3.32
C PRO A 125 -14.65 -24.57 2.29
N ALA A 126 -15.13 -23.41 2.73
CA ALA A 126 -15.53 -22.33 1.83
C ALA A 126 -14.32 -21.75 1.10
N LEU A 127 -13.23 -21.47 1.82
CA LEU A 127 -11.98 -21.00 1.23
C LEU A 127 -11.40 -22.02 0.25
N SER A 128 -11.42 -23.31 0.57
CA SER A 128 -10.89 -24.35 -0.33
C SER A 128 -11.64 -24.42 -1.66
N ARG A 129 -12.93 -24.07 -1.69
CA ARG A 129 -13.73 -23.98 -2.93
C ARG A 129 -13.46 -22.70 -3.70
N ALA A 130 -13.32 -21.57 -2.99
CA ALA A 130 -13.04 -20.27 -3.60
C ALA A 130 -11.61 -20.18 -4.15
N GLU A 131 -10.64 -20.86 -3.52
CA GLU A 131 -9.22 -20.80 -3.85
C GLU A 131 -8.62 -22.21 -4.10
N PRO A 132 -9.08 -22.93 -5.14
CA PRO A 132 -8.65 -24.31 -5.40
C PRO A 132 -7.16 -24.43 -5.76
N GLY A 133 -6.49 -23.31 -6.07
CA GLY A 133 -5.06 -23.23 -6.37
C GLY A 133 -4.14 -23.17 -5.14
N LEU A 134 -4.68 -23.09 -3.92
CA LEU A 134 -3.87 -23.09 -2.71
C LEU A 134 -3.15 -24.45 -2.54
N ARG A 135 -1.82 -24.39 -2.38
CA ARG A 135 -0.97 -25.56 -2.14
C ARG A 135 -0.14 -25.35 -0.89
N ARG A 136 0.12 -26.44 -0.16
CA ARG A 136 0.93 -26.36 1.07
C ARG A 136 2.34 -25.87 0.72
N GLN A 137 2.80 -24.84 1.40
CA GLN A 137 4.17 -24.33 1.30
C GLN A 137 4.80 -24.31 2.70
N GLY A 138 5.67 -25.28 2.96
CA GLY A 138 6.25 -25.49 4.27
C GLY A 138 5.26 -26.01 5.31
N ALA A 139 5.60 -25.85 6.59
CA ALA A 139 4.81 -26.41 7.69
C ALA A 139 3.49 -25.67 7.93
N ASN A 140 3.47 -24.34 7.72
CA ASN A 140 2.52 -23.46 8.40
C ASN A 140 1.58 -22.65 7.49
N ARG A 141 1.67 -22.79 6.16
CA ARG A 141 0.79 -22.04 5.26
C ARG A 141 0.54 -22.74 3.94
N GLN A 142 -0.55 -22.36 3.31
CA GLN A 142 -0.82 -22.62 1.91
C GLN A 142 -0.59 -21.35 1.11
N VAL A 143 -0.06 -21.49 -0.10
CA VAL A 143 0.17 -20.39 -1.04
C VAL A 143 -0.33 -20.80 -2.42
N GLY A 144 -0.94 -19.85 -3.13
CA GLY A 144 -1.32 -19.97 -4.52
C GLY A 144 -0.93 -18.70 -5.26
N VAL A 145 -0.49 -18.82 -6.51
CA VAL A 145 -0.13 -17.68 -7.36
C VAL A 145 -0.83 -17.88 -8.70
N SER A 146 -1.48 -16.83 -9.20
CA SER A 146 -2.12 -16.78 -10.51
C SER A 146 -1.85 -15.42 -11.14
N GLY A 147 -1.04 -15.38 -12.19
CA GLY A 147 -0.57 -14.12 -12.77
C GLY A 147 0.11 -13.24 -11.72
N HIS A 148 -0.38 -12.01 -11.55
CA HIS A 148 0.12 -11.06 -10.55
C HIS A 148 -0.54 -11.18 -9.17
N ARG A 149 -1.49 -12.10 -9.00
CA ARG A 149 -2.21 -12.29 -7.73
C ARG A 149 -1.56 -13.40 -6.92
N ARG A 150 -1.23 -13.11 -5.66
CA ARG A 150 -0.79 -14.10 -4.69
C ARG A 150 -1.81 -14.24 -3.58
N VAL A 151 -2.12 -15.49 -3.21
CA VAL A 151 -2.94 -15.83 -2.06
C VAL A 151 -2.09 -16.60 -1.07
N ALA A 152 -2.16 -16.27 0.21
CA ALA A 152 -1.55 -17.06 1.27
C ALA A 152 -2.50 -17.20 2.46
N ALA A 153 -2.57 -18.38 3.05
CA ALA A 153 -3.49 -18.67 4.14
C ALA A 153 -2.89 -19.67 5.12
N ASN A 154 -3.22 -19.53 6.41
CA ASN A 154 -2.97 -20.57 7.43
C ASN A 154 -4.28 -21.23 7.90
N ILE A 155 -5.41 -20.97 7.25
CA ILE A 155 -6.75 -21.44 7.64
C ILE A 155 -6.82 -22.95 7.81
N ALA A 156 -6.34 -23.75 6.85
CA ALA A 156 -6.38 -25.21 6.95
C ALA A 156 -5.60 -25.74 8.16
N GLN A 157 -4.49 -25.10 8.52
CA GLN A 157 -3.73 -25.43 9.72
C GLN A 157 -4.51 -25.05 10.98
N GLN A 158 -5.10 -23.85 11.01
CA GLN A 158 -5.87 -23.35 12.15
C GLN A 158 -7.18 -24.11 12.36
N ALA A 159 -7.75 -24.71 11.32
CA ALA A 159 -8.91 -25.60 11.42
C ALA A 159 -8.57 -26.98 12.02
N SER A 160 -7.29 -27.38 12.03
CA SER A 160 -6.84 -28.66 12.56
C SER A 160 -6.88 -28.72 14.10
N PRO A 161 -6.89 -29.91 14.72
CA PRO A 161 -6.85 -30.05 16.19
C PRO A 161 -5.65 -29.38 16.87
N LEU A 162 -4.52 -29.24 16.16
CA LEU A 162 -3.29 -28.64 16.67
C LEU A 162 -3.22 -27.13 16.43
N GLY A 163 -3.99 -26.61 15.47
CA GLY A 163 -3.94 -25.21 15.03
C GLY A 163 -4.08 -24.19 16.15
N PRO A 164 -5.18 -24.24 16.94
CA PRO A 164 -5.42 -23.28 18.02
C PRO A 164 -4.33 -23.28 19.11
N ARG A 165 -3.61 -24.39 19.29
CA ARG A 165 -2.53 -24.50 20.29
C ARG A 165 -1.25 -23.76 19.89
N MET A 166 -1.11 -23.41 18.62
CA MET A 166 0.07 -22.69 18.12
C MET A 166 -0.01 -21.17 18.30
N GLY A 167 -1.14 -20.63 18.77
CA GLY A 167 -1.31 -19.20 19.07
C GLY A 167 -1.35 -18.25 17.85
N ALA A 168 -1.23 -18.76 16.62
CA ALA A 168 -1.31 -17.96 15.42
C ALA A 168 -2.77 -17.65 15.06
N ARG A 169 -3.07 -16.40 14.71
CA ARG A 169 -4.41 -16.00 14.25
C ARG A 169 -4.70 -16.59 12.86
N PRO A 170 -5.90 -17.13 12.61
CA PRO A 170 -6.30 -17.55 11.26
C PRO A 170 -6.40 -16.35 10.32
N PHE A 171 -5.85 -16.49 9.11
CA PHE A 171 -5.94 -15.49 8.06
C PHE A 171 -5.94 -16.13 6.67
N VAL A 172 -6.49 -15.39 5.72
CA VAL A 172 -6.18 -15.47 4.29
C VAL A 172 -5.82 -14.07 3.81
N LEU A 173 -4.75 -13.96 3.03
CA LEU A 173 -4.28 -12.70 2.44
C LEU A 173 -4.20 -12.84 0.93
N TRP A 174 -4.59 -11.76 0.24
CA TRP A 174 -4.53 -11.61 -1.20
C TRP A 174 -3.71 -10.36 -1.54
N GLN A 175 -2.78 -10.49 -2.49
CA GLN A 175 -1.77 -9.47 -2.75
C GLN A 175 -1.51 -9.30 -4.25
N ASP A 176 -1.34 -8.04 -4.69
CA ASP A 176 -0.82 -7.71 -6.02
C ASP A 176 0.71 -7.72 -5.98
N LEU A 177 1.31 -8.71 -6.64
CA LEU A 177 2.75 -8.91 -6.68
C LEU A 177 3.50 -7.76 -7.35
N ARG A 178 2.86 -6.97 -8.22
CA ARG A 178 3.48 -5.80 -8.84
C ARG A 178 3.70 -4.70 -7.81
N LEU A 179 2.66 -4.39 -7.02
CA LEU A 179 2.76 -3.40 -5.95
C LEU A 179 3.67 -3.88 -4.82
N ARG A 180 3.64 -5.18 -4.52
CA ARG A 180 4.56 -5.74 -3.53
C ARG A 180 6.02 -5.62 -3.96
N ALA A 181 6.32 -5.97 -5.22
CA ALA A 181 7.66 -5.81 -5.78
C ALA A 181 8.10 -4.34 -5.82
N GLU A 182 7.19 -3.40 -6.11
CA GLU A 182 7.49 -1.97 -6.04
C GLU A 182 7.82 -1.51 -4.60
N LEU A 183 7.09 -1.98 -3.59
CA LEU A 183 7.42 -1.68 -2.20
C LEU A 183 8.77 -2.27 -1.80
N ASP A 184 9.04 -3.52 -2.16
CA ASP A 184 10.32 -4.18 -1.87
C ASP A 184 11.49 -3.48 -2.61
N ASP A 185 11.30 -3.02 -3.85
CA ASP A 185 12.28 -2.20 -4.59
C ASP A 185 12.54 -0.85 -3.91
N TRP A 186 11.48 -0.18 -3.46
CA TRP A 186 11.62 1.06 -2.70
C TRP A 186 12.46 0.83 -1.44
N ASP A 187 12.11 -0.18 -0.65
CA ASP A 187 12.79 -0.48 0.63
C ASP A 187 14.25 -0.90 0.41
N ALA A 188 14.55 -1.65 -0.66
CA ALA A 188 15.93 -2.02 -0.99
C ALA A 188 16.79 -0.81 -1.39
N ARG A 189 16.22 0.14 -2.13
CA ARG A 189 16.97 1.29 -2.68
C ARG A 189 17.06 2.46 -1.71
N PHE A 190 16.04 2.65 -0.88
CA PHE A 190 15.84 3.87 -0.09
C PHE A 190 15.53 3.60 1.40
N GLY A 191 15.41 2.33 1.79
CA GLY A 191 15.08 1.93 3.16
C GLY A 191 16.26 1.99 4.14
N HIS A 192 17.50 1.99 3.64
CA HIS A 192 18.69 2.17 4.47
C HIS A 192 18.89 3.65 4.79
N LEU A 193 18.59 4.05 6.04
CA LEU A 193 19.09 5.32 6.57
C LEU A 193 20.61 5.17 6.80
N PRO A 194 21.46 6.15 6.44
CA PRO A 194 22.82 6.18 6.95
C PRO A 194 22.76 6.22 8.49
N GLN A 195 23.59 5.41 9.16
CA GLN A 195 23.82 5.58 10.60
C GLN A 195 24.27 7.03 10.82
N PRO A 196 23.75 7.75 11.83
CA PRO A 196 24.34 9.01 12.24
C PRO A 196 25.83 8.76 12.46
N ALA A 197 26.68 9.59 11.83
CA ALA A 197 28.11 9.53 12.12
C ALA A 197 28.28 9.72 13.63
N ASP A 198 28.86 8.71 14.30
CA ASP A 198 29.18 8.79 15.71
C ASP A 198 30.00 10.07 15.94
N PRO A 199 29.53 11.03 16.76
CA PRO A 199 30.37 12.13 17.18
C PRO A 199 31.40 11.57 18.15
N ARG A 200 32.57 11.18 17.60
CA ARG A 200 33.78 10.97 18.40
C ARG A 200 34.32 12.30 18.90
#